data_AF-A0A5D0VZ56-F1
#
_entry.id   AF-A0A5D0VZ56-F1
#
_cell.length_a   1.000
_cell.length_b   1.000
_cell.length_c   1.000
_cell.angle_alpha   90.00
_cell.angle_beta   90.00
_cell.angle_gamma   90.00
#
_symmetry.space_group_name_H-M   'P 1'
#
loop_
_entity.id
_entity.type
_entity.pdbx_description
1 polymer ?
#
loop_
_entity_poly.entity_id
_entity_poly.type
_entity_poly.pdbx_seq_one_letter_code
_entity_poly.pdbx_strand_id
1 'polypeptide(L)' 'MTRRSRRRYVLDHKHLDGLQAGRKSAIEIASKAEIGSPAYQASQEVVEAIDTLAGTITGSQDYFHGRPATTPPSEHPNKT' A
#
# COMPACT_ATOMS: atom_id res chain seq x y z
N MET A 1 4.42 -0.75 -41.96
CA MET A 1 3.66 -0.45 -40.73
C MET A 1 4.01 -1.47 -39.67
N THR A 2 4.83 -1.11 -38.69
CA THR A 2 5.21 -1.97 -37.57
C THR A 2 3.98 -2.22 -36.70
N ARG A 3 3.54 -3.48 -36.64
CA ARG A 3 2.47 -3.94 -35.76
C ARG A 3 2.98 -3.75 -34.33
N ARG A 4 2.69 -2.59 -33.70
CA ARG A 4 2.93 -2.40 -32.26
C ARG A 4 2.13 -3.49 -31.56
N SER A 5 2.83 -4.54 -31.12
CA SER A 5 2.27 -5.58 -30.28
C SER A 5 1.61 -4.86 -29.12
N ARG A 6 0.27 -4.89 -29.07
CA ARG A 6 -0.48 -4.40 -27.90
C ARG A 6 0.01 -5.29 -26.76
N ARG A 7 0.95 -4.81 -25.95
CA ARG A 7 1.26 -5.39 -24.65
C ARG A 7 -0.05 -5.31 -23.87
N ARG A 8 -0.90 -6.33 -24.00
CA ARG A 8 -1.95 -6.60 -23.04
C ARG A 8 -1.18 -6.87 -21.76
N TYR A 9 -1.19 -5.90 -20.86
CA TYR A 9 -0.48 -5.99 -19.61
C TYR A 9 -1.13 -7.15 -18.85
N VAL A 10 -0.52 -8.34 -18.89
CA VAL A 10 -1.02 -9.51 -18.15
C VAL A 10 -0.53 -9.31 -16.72
N LEU A 11 -1.33 -8.61 -15.93
CA LEU A 11 -1.13 -8.47 -14.49
C LEU A 11 -1.39 -9.81 -13.81
N ASP A 12 -0.34 -10.60 -13.76
CA ASP A 12 -0.26 -11.80 -12.93
C ASP A 12 -0.20 -11.38 -11.44
N HIS A 13 -0.78 -12.20 -10.56
CA HIS A 13 -0.89 -11.94 -9.12
C HIS A 13 0.46 -11.63 -8.45
N LYS A 14 1.55 -12.21 -8.97
CA LYS A 14 2.93 -11.92 -8.52
C LYS A 14 3.30 -10.43 -8.52
N HIS A 15 2.71 -9.62 -9.41
CA HIS A 15 3.00 -8.19 -9.45
C HIS A 15 2.29 -7.45 -8.31
N LEU A 16 1.09 -7.90 -7.93
CA LEU A 16 0.35 -7.36 -6.79
C LEU A 16 1.04 -7.72 -5.47
N ASP A 17 1.65 -8.90 -5.37
CA ASP A 17 2.47 -9.29 -4.21
C ASP A 17 3.70 -8.39 -4.06
N GLY A 18 4.36 -8.07 -5.18
CA GLY A 18 5.49 -7.13 -5.20
C GLY A 18 5.08 -5.73 -4.74
N LEU A 19 3.94 -5.22 -5.23
CA LEU A 19 3.37 -3.95 -4.78
C LEU A 19 3.03 -3.99 -3.29
N GLN A 20 2.44 -5.09 -2.79
CA GLN A 20 2.13 -5.24 -1.38
C GLN A 20 3.38 -5.24 -0.49
N ALA A 21 4.46 -5.89 -0.92
CA ALA A 21 5.73 -5.88 -0.21
C ALA A 21 6.34 -4.47 -0.17
N GLY A 22 6.38 -3.76 -1.30
CA GLY A 22 6.86 -2.38 -1.37
C GLY A 22 6.06 -1.44 -0.47
N ARG A 23 4.72 -1.59 -0.47
CA ARG A 23 3.83 -0.81 0.41
C ARG A 23 4.16 -1.03 1.88
N LYS A 24 4.36 -2.28 2.30
CA LYS A 24 4.73 -2.62 3.68
C LYS A 24 6.07 -1.98 4.07
N SER A 25 7.07 -2.04 3.21
CA SER A 25 8.37 -1.40 3.46
C SER A 25 8.26 0.12 3.57
N ALA A 26 7.49 0.78 2.71
CA ALA A 26 7.27 2.22 2.80
C ALA A 26 6.55 2.62 4.11
N ILE A 27 5.54 1.85 4.52
CA ILE A 27 4.87 2.05 5.82
C ILE A 27 5.85 1.86 6.99
N GLU A 28 6.74 0.88 6.92
CA GLU A 28 7.75 0.64 7.96
C GLU A 28 8.77 1.78 8.04
N ILE A 29 9.18 2.35 6.90
CA ILE A 29 10.05 3.52 6.88
C ILE A 29 9.32 4.72 7.49
N ALA A 30 8.08 4.97 7.07
CA ALA A 30 7.26 6.05 7.61
C ALA A 30 7.01 5.92 9.12
N SER A 31 6.86 4.70 9.65
CA SER A 31 6.62 4.48 11.08
C SER A 31 7.87 4.67 11.95
N LYS A 32 9.07 4.57 11.35
CA LYS A 32 10.37 4.75 12.02
C LYS A 32 10.97 6.14 11.80
N ALA A 33 10.58 6.83 10.74
CA ALA A 33 11.07 8.16 10.42
C ALA A 33 10.46 9.22 11.36
N GLU A 34 11.20 10.31 11.57
CA GLU A 34 10.66 11.48 12.26
C GLU A 34 9.50 12.07 11.44
N ILE A 35 8.38 12.37 12.12
CA ILE A 35 7.19 12.92 11.47
C ILE A 35 7.54 14.24 10.79
N GLY A 36 7.19 14.36 9.51
CA GLY A 36 7.49 15.55 8.70
C GLY A 36 8.91 15.60 8.13
N SER A 37 9.76 14.63 8.45
CA SER A 37 11.06 14.50 7.78
C SER A 37 10.91 14.17 6.29
N PRO A 38 11.92 14.45 5.46
CA PRO A 38 11.88 14.08 4.04
C PRO A 38 11.65 12.58 3.80
N ALA A 39 12.22 11.72 4.65
CA ALA A 39 12.02 10.28 4.58
C ALA A 39 10.58 9.86 4.90
N TYR A 40 9.96 10.52 5.90
CA TYR A 40 8.54 10.32 6.21
C TYR A 40 7.66 10.71 5.03
N GLN A 41 7.84 11.91 4.48
CA GLN A 41 7.06 12.43 3.35
C GLN A 41 7.19 11.56 2.10
N ALA A 42 8.43 11.24 1.70
CA ALA A 42 8.69 10.39 0.55
C ALA A 42 8.08 8.98 0.72
N SER A 43 8.07 8.45 1.94
CA SER A 43 7.43 7.16 2.22
C SER A 43 5.92 7.20 2.06
N GLN A 44 5.26 8.30 2.46
CA GLN A 44 3.82 8.49 2.23
C GLN A 44 3.50 8.57 0.74
N GLU A 45 4.27 9.35 -0.02
CA GLU A 45 4.10 9.47 -1.48
C GLU A 45 4.24 8.11 -2.19
N VAL A 46 5.19 7.27 -1.75
CA VAL A 46 5.35 5.91 -2.28
C VAL A 46 4.14 5.03 -1.97
N VAL A 47 3.59 5.10 -0.75
CA VAL A 47 2.37 4.36 -0.39
C VAL A 47 1.21 4.76 -1.29
N GLU A 48 0.97 6.06 -1.47
CA GLU A 48 -0.10 6.59 -2.33
C GLU A 48 0.07 6.18 -3.79
N ALA A 49 1.30 6.21 -4.30
CA ALA A 49 1.61 5.79 -5.67
C ALA A 49 1.35 4.29 -5.87
N ILE A 50 1.70 3.45 -4.89
CA ILE A 50 1.43 2.01 -4.93
C ILE A 50 -0.07 1.73 -4.88
N ASP A 51 -0.80 2.40 -3.99
CA ASP A 51 -2.25 2.23 -3.84
C ASP A 51 -2.98 2.69 -5.11
N THR A 52 -2.56 3.80 -5.71
CA THR A 52 -3.08 4.29 -7.00
C THR A 52 -2.83 3.29 -8.13
N LEU A 53 -1.62 2.74 -8.22
CA LEU A 53 -1.28 1.74 -9.24
C LEU A 53 -2.09 0.47 -9.06
N ALA A 54 -2.20 -0.03 -7.82
CA ALA A 54 -3.01 -1.20 -7.51
C ALA A 54 -4.50 -0.96 -7.80
N GLY A 55 -5.04 0.21 -7.48
CA GLY A 55 -6.41 0.58 -7.83
C GLY A 55 -6.64 0.65 -9.33
N THR A 56 -5.68 1.17 -10.09
CA THR A 56 -5.73 1.21 -11.56
C THR A 56 -5.73 -0.19 -12.17
N ILE A 57 -4.95 -1.11 -11.59
CA ILE A 57 -4.83 -2.50 -12.02
C ILE A 57 -6.08 -3.32 -11.70
N THR A 58 -6.60 -3.16 -10.49
CA THR A 58 -7.62 -4.06 -9.91
C THR A 58 -9.03 -3.49 -10.02
N GLY A 59 -9.17 -2.20 -10.32
CA GLY A 59 -10.45 -1.47 -10.26
C GLY A 59 -10.91 -1.16 -8.83
N SER A 60 -10.08 -1.40 -7.81
CA SER A 60 -10.41 -1.17 -6.41
C SER A 60 -9.36 -0.26 -5.74
N GLN A 61 -9.76 0.98 -5.43
CA GLN A 61 -8.88 1.95 -4.76
C GLN A 61 -8.42 1.46 -3.38
N ASP A 62 -9.22 0.61 -2.72
CA ASP A 62 -8.96 0.06 -1.39
C ASP A 62 -8.34 -1.35 -1.43
N TYR A 63 -7.75 -1.76 -2.57
CA TYR A 63 -7.24 -3.13 -2.76
C TYR A 63 -6.34 -3.62 -1.61
N PHE A 64 -5.48 -2.75 -1.07
CA PHE A 64 -4.60 -3.07 0.05
C PHE A 64 -5.12 -2.62 1.44
N HIS A 65 -6.27 -1.95 1.51
CA HIS A 65 -6.86 -1.44 2.75
C HIS A 65 -7.70 -2.49 3.48
N GLY A 66 -7.98 -3.63 2.82
CA GLY A 66 -8.73 -4.76 3.37
C GLY A 66 -7.94 -5.61 4.38
N ARG A 67 -7.64 -5.06 5.55
CA ARG A 67 -7.64 -5.86 6.78
C ARG A 67 -8.50 -5.14 7.80
N PRO A 68 -9.62 -5.73 8.27
CA PRO A 68 -10.33 -5.16 9.40
C PRO A 68 -9.32 -5.02 10.55
N ALA A 69 -9.31 -3.87 11.20
CA ALA A 69 -8.50 -3.64 12.37
C ALA A 69 -8.85 -4.70 13.42
N THR A 70 -8.01 -5.72 13.58
CA THR A 70 -8.08 -6.68 14.69
C THR A 70 -7.47 -6.08 15.94
N THR A 71 -7.75 -4.79 16.21
CA THR A 71 -7.42 -4.21 17.51
C THR A 71 -8.39 -4.85 18.51
N PRO A 72 -7.91 -5.70 19.43
CA PRO A 72 -8.77 -6.19 20.49
C PRO A 72 -9.29 -4.99 21.30
N PRO A 73 -10.54 -5.02 21.79
CA PRO A 73 -11.07 -3.94 22.64
C PRO A 73 -10.11 -3.70 23.80
N SER A 74 -9.69 -2.45 24.02
CA SER A 74 -8.95 -2.10 25.23
C SER A 74 -9.82 -2.38 26.45
N GLU A 75 -9.43 -3.39 27.24
CA GLU A 75 -9.89 -3.52 28.62
C GLU A 75 -9.36 -2.30 29.37
N HIS A 76 -10.16 -1.24 29.45
CA HIS A 76 -9.93 -0.19 30.44
C HIS A 76 -10.27 -0.78 31.81
N PRO A 77 -9.29 -0.99 32.72
CA PRO A 77 -9.61 -1.35 34.09
C PRO A 77 -10.23 -0.10 34.73
N ASN A 78 -11.56 -0.12 34.86
CA ASN A 78 -12.29 0.87 35.62
C ASN A 78 -11.86 0.72 37.09
N LYS A 79 -10.89 1.52 37.52
CA LYS A 79 -10.53 1.64 38.94
C LYS A 79 -11.69 2.36 39.64
N THR A 80 -12.50 1.58 40.36
CA THR A 80 -13.37 2.08 41.44
C THR A 80 -12.64 1.90 42.76
#